data_AF-A0A7G6Y198-F1
#
_entry.id   AF-A0A7G6Y198-F1
#
_cell.length_a   1.000
_cell.length_b   1.000
_cell.length_c   1.000
_cell.angle_alpha   90.00
_cell.angle_beta   90.00
_cell.angle_gamma   90.00
#
_symmetry.space_group_name_H-M   'P 1'
#
loop_
_entity.id
_entity.type
_entity.pdbx_description
1 polymer ?
#
loop_
_entity_poly.entity_id
_entity_poly.type
_entity_poly.pdbx_seq_one_letter_code
_entity_poly.pdbx_strand_id
1 'polypeptide(L)' 'MSIASTAPATFAARAGRLAGAAGAVFGWSPDTFWQATPAEFAAVVTAITGSGSDDHVPPDAATIARLKEAYPDGG' A
#
# COMPACT_ATOMS: atom_id res chain seq x y z
N MET A 1 9.83 5.06 30.89
CA MET A 1 9.59 5.59 29.52
C MET A 1 9.67 4.39 28.58
N SER A 2 8.52 3.77 28.30
CA SER A 2 8.44 2.54 27.51
C SER A 2 8.32 2.91 26.04
N ILE A 3 9.32 2.59 25.22
CA ILE A 3 9.13 2.58 23.77
C ILE A 3 8.30 1.35 23.47
N ALA A 4 6.99 1.52 23.27
CA ALA A 4 6.17 0.45 22.73
C ALA A 4 6.78 0.05 21.40
N SER A 5 7.32 -1.18 21.33
CA SER A 5 7.77 -1.79 20.09
C SER A 5 6.58 -1.74 19.13
N THR A 6 6.65 -0.86 18.13
CA THR A 6 5.56 -0.71 17.16
C THR A 6 5.66 -1.92 16.24
N ALA A 7 4.98 -3.00 16.62
CA ALA A 7 4.77 -4.12 15.71
C ALA A 7 4.19 -3.55 14.40
N PRO A 8 4.70 -3.95 13.23
CA PRO A 8 4.20 -3.45 11.96
C PRO A 8 2.70 -3.70 11.91
N ALA A 9 1.94 -2.63 11.64
CA ALA A 9 0.49 -2.73 11.59
C ALA A 9 0.08 -3.80 10.57
N THR A 10 -0.86 -4.67 10.96
CA THR A 10 -1.34 -5.75 10.11
C THR A 10 -1.94 -5.20 8.81
N PHE A 11 -1.93 -6.02 7.75
CA PHE A 11 -2.60 -5.68 6.50
C PHE A 11 -4.05 -5.24 6.74
N ALA A 12 -4.81 -5.99 7.55
CA ALA A 12 -6.19 -5.67 7.89
C ALA A 12 -6.34 -4.28 8.55
N ALA A 13 -5.45 -3.93 9.48
CA ALA A 13 -5.48 -2.61 10.13
C ALA A 13 -5.18 -1.47 9.16
N ARG A 14 -4.26 -1.69 8.20
CA ARG A 14 -3.93 -0.70 7.15
C ARG A 14 -5.04 -0.58 6.12
N ALA A 15 -5.54 -1.70 5.61
CA ALA A 15 -6.64 -1.75 4.64
C ALA A 15 -7.91 -1.10 5.22
N GLY A 16 -8.24 -1.36 6.49
CA GLY A 16 -9.39 -0.74 7.16
C GLY A 16 -9.28 0.79 7.27
N ARG A 17 -8.09 1.32 7.57
CA ARG A 17 -7.86 2.77 7.55
C ARG A 17 -8.03 3.35 6.15
N LEU A 18 -7.55 2.65 5.12
CA LEU A 18 -7.65 3.10 3.73
C LEU A 18 -9.10 3.05 3.23
N ALA A 19 -9.85 2.00 3.53
CA ALA A 19 -11.28 1.89 3.23
C ALA A 19 -12.08 3.03 3.88
N GLY A 20 -11.78 3.36 5.14
CA GLY A 20 -12.40 4.48 5.83
C GLY A 20 -12.08 5.84 5.17
N ALA A 21 -10.82 6.05 4.78
CA ALA A 21 -10.43 7.24 4.03
C ALA A 21 -11.13 7.32 2.66
N ALA A 22 -11.25 6.19 1.96
CA ALA A 22 -11.92 6.12 0.67
C ALA A 22 -13.41 6.50 0.78
N GLY A 23 -14.10 6.01 1.83
CA GLY A 23 -15.47 6.40 2.12
C GLY A 23 -15.61 7.89 2.45
N ALA A 24 -14.69 8.44 3.25
CA ALA A 24 -14.75 9.85 3.66
C ALA A 24 -14.45 10.84 2.52
N VAL A 25 -13.50 10.51 1.64
CA VAL A 25 -13.01 11.41 0.58
C VAL A 25 -13.79 11.25 -0.72
N PHE A 26 -14.09 10.01 -1.11
CA PHE A 26 -14.73 9.71 -2.41
C PHE A 26 -16.21 9.32 -2.29
N GLY A 27 -16.73 9.14 -1.07
CA GLY A 27 -18.09 8.63 -0.86
C GLY A 27 -18.23 7.14 -1.22
N TRP A 28 -17.12 6.40 -1.31
CA TRP A 28 -17.15 4.99 -1.69
C TRP A 28 -17.73 4.12 -0.59
N SER A 29 -18.52 3.10 -0.99
CA SER A 29 -18.88 2.04 -0.07
C SER A 29 -17.67 1.12 0.18
N PRO A 30 -17.67 0.34 1.28
CA PRO A 30 -16.66 -0.68 1.52
C PRO A 30 -16.52 -1.66 0.35
N ASP A 31 -17.63 -2.01 -0.30
CA ASP A 31 -17.63 -2.93 -1.45
C ASP A 31 -16.89 -2.34 -2.66
N THR A 32 -17.10 -1.05 -2.96
CA THR A 32 -16.37 -0.37 -4.03
C THR A 32 -14.86 -0.35 -3.75
N PHE A 33 -14.46 -0.11 -2.50
CA PHE A 33 -13.04 -0.17 -2.12
C PHE A 33 -12.43 -1.57 -2.31
N TRP A 34 -13.13 -2.62 -1.89
CA TRP A 34 -12.61 -3.99 -2.00
C TRP A 34 -12.58 -4.55 -3.42
N GLN A 35 -13.43 -4.04 -4.31
CA GLN A 35 -13.43 -4.40 -5.73
C GLN A 35 -12.42 -3.59 -6.55
N ALA A 36 -12.03 -2.41 -6.09
CA ALA A 36 -11.03 -1.61 -6.77
C ALA A 36 -9.65 -2.28 -6.70
N THR A 37 -8.95 -2.33 -7.82
CA THR A 37 -7.56 -2.78 -7.85
C THR A 37 -6.64 -1.75 -7.19
N PRO A 38 -5.49 -2.16 -6.64
CA PRO A 38 -4.51 -1.22 -6.10
C PRO A 38 -4.04 -0.17 -7.11
N ALA A 39 -3.94 -0.53 -8.39
CA ALA A 39 -3.54 0.38 -9.47
C ALA A 39 -4.60 1.46 -9.74
N GLU A 40 -5.88 1.08 -9.80
CA GLU A 40 -6.99 2.03 -9.94
C GLU A 40 -7.07 2.97 -8.73
N PHE A 41 -6.92 2.43 -7.51
CA PHE A 41 -6.95 3.25 -6.31
C PHE A 41 -5.77 4.24 -6.25
N ALA A 42 -4.56 3.81 -6.64
CA ALA A 42 -3.41 4.69 -6.75
C ALA A 42 -3.65 5.82 -7.77
N ALA A 43 -4.24 5.53 -8.93
CA ALA A 43 -4.55 6.55 -9.93
C ALA A 43 -5.52 7.61 -9.39
N VAL A 44 -6.53 7.20 -8.62
CA VAL A 44 -7.50 8.10 -7.99
C VAL A 44 -6.83 8.99 -6.92
N VAL A 45 -5.97 8.42 -6.07
CA VAL A 45 -5.21 9.18 -5.06
C VAL A 45 -4.27 10.19 -5.71
N THR A 46 -3.56 9.79 -6.77
CA THR A 46 -2.71 10.66 -7.57
C THR A 46 -3.47 11.84 -8.15
N ALA A 47 -4.66 11.60 -8.70
CA ALA A 47 -5.50 12.65 -9.28
C ALA A 47 -5.92 13.73 -8.25
N ILE A 48 -6.16 13.35 -6.99
CA ILE A 48 -6.55 14.29 -5.93
C ILE A 48 -5.36 15.01 -5.32
N THR A 49 -4.26 14.29 -5.09
CA THR A 49 -3.09 14.86 -4.41
C THR A 49 -2.26 15.76 -5.33
N GLY A 50 -2.44 15.66 -6.64
CA GLY A 50 -1.56 16.31 -7.61
C GLY A 50 -0.14 15.71 -7.61
N SER A 51 0.10 14.68 -6.80
CA SER A 51 1.33 13.90 -6.76
C SER A 51 1.30 12.91 -7.92
N GLY A 52 1.39 13.44 -9.14
CA GLY A 52 1.63 12.65 -10.35
C GLY A 52 2.87 11.80 -10.14
N SER A 53 2.65 10.51 -9.84
CA SER A 53 3.66 9.47 -9.71
C SER A 53 4.87 9.88 -8.87
N ASP A 54 4.81 9.68 -7.54
CA ASP A 54 6.07 9.43 -6.83
C ASP A 54 6.78 8.32 -7.59
N ASP A 55 7.99 8.65 -8.03
CA ASP A 55 8.87 7.94 -8.95
C ASP A 55 9.39 6.64 -8.29
N HIS A 56 8.48 5.80 -7.78
CA HIS A 56 8.75 4.45 -7.36
C HIS A 56 8.89 3.60 -8.61
N VAL A 57 10.04 3.78 -9.26
CA VAL A 57 10.56 2.85 -10.24
C VAL A 57 10.54 1.47 -9.60
N PRO A 58 9.79 0.50 -10.16
CA PRO A 58 9.82 -0.87 -9.68
C PRO A 58 11.28 -1.35 -9.63
N PRO A 59 11.70 -2.07 -8.58
CA PRO A 59 13.05 -2.59 -8.52
C PRO A 59 13.31 -3.46 -9.75
N ASP A 60 14.46 -3.23 -10.39
CA ASP A 60 14.86 -3.99 -11.56
C ASP A 60 15.14 -5.46 -11.22
N ALA A 61 15.28 -6.29 -12.26
CA ALA A 61 15.52 -7.72 -12.10
C ALA A 61 16.78 -8.02 -11.26
N ALA A 62 17.81 -7.15 -11.34
CA ALA A 62 19.03 -7.29 -10.57
C ALA A 62 18.77 -7.06 -9.07
N THR A 63 17.97 -6.04 -8.73
CA THR A 63 17.56 -5.74 -7.37
C THR A 63 16.71 -6.88 -6.78
N ILE A 64 15.77 -7.42 -7.56
CA ILE A 64 14.94 -8.56 -7.14
C ILE A 64 15.81 -9.81 -6.90
N ALA A 65 16.77 -10.11 -7.79
CA ALA A 65 17.68 -11.24 -7.63
C ALA A 65 18.50 -11.13 -6.34
N ARG A 66 18.98 -9.92 -6.02
CA ARG A 66 19.75 -9.65 -4.79
C ARG A 66 18.92 -9.84 -3.53
N LEU A 67 17.64 -9.49 -3.57
CA LEU A 67 16.71 -9.72 -2.47
C LEU A 67 16.44 -11.21 -2.24
N LYS A 68 16.31 -11.99 -3.31
CA LYS A 68 16.13 -13.46 -3.22
C LYS A 68 17.34 -14.17 -2.63
N GLU A 69 18.55 -13.72 -2.95
CA GLU A 69 19.79 -14.24 -2.35
C GLU A 69 19.89 -13.88 -0.86
N ALA A 70 19.56 -12.64 -0.50
CA ALA A 70 19.64 -12.15 0.87
C ALA A 70 18.54 -12.72 1.79
N TYR A 71 17.40 -13.08 1.23
CA TYR A 71 16.24 -13.62 1.93
C TYR A 71 15.71 -14.85 1.16
N PRO A 72 16.35 -16.02 1.31
CA PRO A 72 15.87 -17.23 0.67
C PRO A 72 14.49 -17.59 1.23
N ASP A 73 13.50 -17.77 0.35
CA ASP A 73 12.10 -18.08 0.72
C ASP A 73 11.89 -19.51 1.27
N GLY A 74 12.93 -20.09 1.88
CA GLY A 74 12.93 -21.43 2.47
C GLY A 74 12.67 -21.37 3.98
N GLY A 75 11.40 -21.51 4.35
CA GLY A 75 10.95 -21.99 5.66
C GLY A 75 10.37 -23.40 5.52
#